data_AF-A0A1W9PMJ6-F1
#
_entry.id   AF-A0A1W9PMJ6-F1
#
_cell.length_a   1.000
_cell.length_b   1.000
_cell.length_c   1.000
_cell.angle_alpha   90.00
_cell.angle_beta   90.00
_cell.angle_gamma   90.00
#
_symmetry.space_group_name_H-M   'P 1'
#
loop_
_entity.id
_entity.type
_entity.pdbx_description
1 polymer ?
#
loop_
_entity_poly.entity_id
_entity_poly.type
_entity_poly.pdbx_seq_one_letter_code
_entity_poly.pdbx_strand_id
1 'polypeptide(L)'
;MRRSYGFCPHHAHIALKQQDAFGIGIIYADLLKNALSLISNNQWQNPKTAAQHCPACKIAIKSTERFLDLMLRHFPETDFQQALQIAEPLCWKHFSQLVALSQDPSLRRQIIDWELKKLQILQTTLAEFLRKQDYRFRQEGFSQAEKNAWLRAMEFFVGKLKQP
;
A
#
# COMPACT_ATOMS: atom_id res chain seq x y z
N MET A 1 7.17 17.54 -13.68
CA MET A 1 8.16 16.71 -12.96
C MET A 1 9.42 17.46 -12.51
N ARG A 2 9.68 18.69 -12.98
CA ARG A 2 10.92 19.43 -12.67
C ARG A 2 11.17 19.68 -11.18
N ARG A 3 10.12 19.99 -10.39
CA ARG A 3 10.23 20.16 -8.93
C ARG A 3 10.55 18.88 -8.15
N SER A 4 10.34 17.71 -8.75
CA SER A 4 10.58 16.39 -8.13
C SER A 4 11.81 15.69 -8.67
N TYR A 5 12.48 16.27 -9.69
CA TYR A 5 13.54 15.63 -10.46
C TYR A 5 13.15 14.22 -10.95
N GLY A 6 11.86 14.02 -11.28
CA GLY A 6 11.33 12.73 -11.74
C GLY A 6 10.64 11.92 -10.65
N PHE A 7 10.83 10.60 -10.70
CA PHE A 7 10.23 9.63 -9.79
C PHE A 7 11.01 9.49 -8.47
N CYS A 8 10.34 9.09 -7.39
CA CYS A 8 11.03 8.65 -6.17
C CYS A 8 11.70 7.28 -6.38
N PRO A 9 12.66 6.86 -5.53
CA PRO A 9 13.37 5.60 -5.72
C PRO A 9 12.44 4.39 -5.92
N HIS A 10 11.35 4.30 -5.16
CA HIS A 10 10.35 3.25 -5.31
C HIS A 10 9.67 3.26 -6.68
N HIS A 11 9.17 4.42 -7.12
CA HIS A 11 8.47 4.53 -8.41
C HIS A 11 9.41 4.47 -9.60
N ALA A 12 10.68 4.83 -9.45
CA ALA A 12 11.70 4.61 -10.46
C ALA A 12 11.91 3.10 -10.71
N HIS A 13 12.02 2.29 -9.65
CA HIS A 13 12.10 0.82 -9.79
C HIS A 13 10.86 0.23 -10.47
N ILE A 14 9.67 0.77 -10.18
CA ILE A 14 8.43 0.33 -10.85
C ILE A 14 8.47 0.69 -12.34
N ALA A 15 8.92 1.91 -12.68
CA ALA A 15 9.01 2.35 -14.06
C ALA A 15 9.98 1.49 -14.88
N LEU A 16 11.11 1.07 -14.29
CA LEU A 16 12.06 0.15 -14.93
C LEU A 16 11.43 -1.20 -15.31
N LYS A 17 10.49 -1.72 -14.50
CA LYS A 17 9.79 -2.98 -14.80
C LYS A 17 8.83 -2.87 -15.99
N GLN A 18 8.38 -1.68 -16.36
CA GLN A 18 7.40 -1.48 -17.46
C GLN A 18 8.03 -1.49 -18.87
N GLN A 19 9.37 -1.57 -18.97
CA GLN A 19 10.11 -1.64 -20.25
C GLN A 19 9.85 -0.50 -21.25
N ASP A 20 9.23 0.61 -20.82
CA ASP A 20 9.04 1.83 -21.65
C ASP A 20 10.26 2.76 -21.56
N ALA A 21 11.37 2.30 -22.14
CA ALA A 21 12.62 3.09 -22.16
C ALA A 21 12.47 4.42 -22.92
N PHE A 22 11.62 4.45 -23.95
CA PHE A 22 11.46 5.63 -24.80
C PHE A 22 10.70 6.76 -24.11
N GLY A 23 9.54 6.46 -23.52
CA GLY A 23 8.75 7.44 -22.78
C GLY A 23 9.51 7.99 -21.56
N ILE A 24 10.20 7.11 -20.82
CA ILE A 24 11.06 7.50 -19.70
C ILE A 24 12.22 8.38 -20.21
N GLY A 25 12.85 8.02 -21.34
CA GLY A 25 13.94 8.78 -21.95
C GLY A 25 13.55 10.22 -22.30
N ILE A 26 12.39 10.44 -22.90
CA ILE A 26 11.88 11.78 -23.23
C ILE A 26 11.73 12.63 -21.97
N ILE A 27 11.10 12.08 -20.93
CA ILE A 27 10.87 12.79 -19.67
C ILE A 27 12.21 13.17 -19.02
N TYR A 28 13.14 12.23 -18.97
CA TYR A 28 14.42 12.45 -18.30
C TYR A 28 15.38 13.32 -19.12
N ALA A 29 15.25 13.39 -20.44
CA ALA A 29 15.97 14.36 -21.27
C ALA A 29 15.60 15.81 -20.91
N ASP A 30 14.31 16.12 -20.71
CA ASP A 30 13.86 17.45 -20.25
C ASP A 30 14.39 17.76 -18.84
N LEU A 31 14.35 16.77 -17.94
CA LEU A 31 14.87 16.93 -16.57
C LEU A 31 16.38 17.18 -16.56
N LEU A 32 17.15 16.47 -17.38
CA LEU A 32 18.59 16.66 -17.54
C LEU A 32 18.90 18.05 -18.10
N LYS A 33 18.17 18.50 -19.13
CA LYS A 33 18.32 19.86 -19.68
C LYS A 33 18.10 20.92 -18.61
N ASN A 34 17.07 20.75 -17.77
CA ASN A 34 16.80 21.64 -16.66
C ASN A 34 17.90 21.58 -15.59
N ALA A 35 18.41 20.40 -15.25
CA ALA A 35 19.49 20.22 -14.29
C ALA A 35 20.79 20.90 -14.76
N LEU A 36 21.15 20.73 -16.04
CA LEU A 36 22.33 21.39 -16.63
C LEU A 36 22.25 22.91 -16.50
N SER A 37 21.10 23.51 -16.80
CA SER A 37 20.86 24.95 -16.65
C SER A 37 20.98 25.43 -15.19
N LEU A 38 20.42 24.67 -14.23
CA LEU A 38 20.52 25.01 -12.82
C LEU A 38 21.96 24.91 -12.30
N ILE A 39 22.71 23.90 -12.74
CA ILE A 39 24.11 23.72 -12.36
C ILE A 39 25.00 24.82 -12.96
N SER A 40 24.85 25.12 -14.26
CA SER A 40 25.65 26.15 -14.94
C SER A 40 25.46 27.53 -14.32
N ASN A 41 24.27 27.81 -13.81
CA ASN A 41 23.94 29.10 -13.18
C ASN A 41 24.21 29.11 -11.66
N ASN A 42 24.79 28.05 -11.10
CA ASN A 42 24.97 27.87 -9.65
C ASN A 42 23.68 28.03 -8.81
N GLN A 43 22.53 27.65 -9.40
CA GLN A 43 21.20 27.71 -8.80
C GLN A 43 20.69 26.34 -8.33
N TRP A 44 21.59 25.35 -8.25
CA TRP A 44 21.25 24.01 -7.83
C TRP A 44 20.98 23.98 -6.31
N GLN A 45 19.98 23.19 -5.94
CA GLN A 45 19.62 22.93 -4.54
C GLN A 45 19.50 21.44 -4.36
N ASN A 46 19.71 20.97 -3.12
CA ASN A 46 19.44 19.58 -2.79
C ASN A 46 17.97 19.27 -3.11
N PRO A 47 17.66 18.30 -4.01
CA PRO A 47 16.29 17.98 -4.36
C PRO A 47 15.52 17.54 -3.10
N LYS A 48 14.70 18.45 -2.55
CA LYS A 48 13.81 18.12 -1.43
C LYS A 48 12.97 16.91 -1.81
N THR A 49 13.03 15.90 -0.94
CA THR A 49 12.59 14.51 -1.11
C THR A 49 11.76 14.24 -2.37
N ALA A 50 12.34 13.53 -3.33
CA ALA A 50 11.65 13.08 -4.54
C ALA A 50 10.28 12.43 -4.23
N ALA A 51 10.12 11.82 -3.05
CA ALA A 51 8.86 11.24 -2.58
C ALA A 51 7.68 12.23 -2.49
N GLN A 52 7.84 13.44 -1.94
CA GLN A 52 6.73 14.38 -1.74
C GLN A 52 6.21 14.99 -3.06
N HIS A 53 7.10 15.09 -4.06
CA HIS A 53 6.77 15.71 -5.34
C HIS A 53 6.64 14.71 -6.48
N CYS A 54 6.93 13.43 -6.24
CA CYS A 54 6.86 12.38 -7.25
C CYS A 54 5.44 12.32 -7.86
N PRO A 55 5.31 12.41 -9.20
CA PRO A 55 4.02 12.39 -9.86
C PRO A 55 3.28 11.06 -9.65
N ALA A 56 3.99 9.93 -9.67
CA ALA A 56 3.42 8.62 -9.40
C ALA A 56 2.94 8.49 -7.93
N CYS A 57 3.71 9.01 -6.95
CA CYS A 57 3.25 9.09 -5.56
C CYS A 57 1.95 9.92 -5.45
N LYS A 58 1.89 11.09 -6.11
CA LYS A 58 0.69 11.94 -6.07
C LYS A 58 -0.53 11.25 -6.68
N ILE A 59 -0.36 10.54 -7.80
CA ILE A 59 -1.43 9.76 -8.41
C ILE A 59 -1.87 8.64 -7.46
N ALA A 60 -0.92 7.90 -6.89
CA ALA A 60 -1.21 6.82 -5.94
C ALA A 60 -2.00 7.33 -4.73
N ILE A 61 -1.59 8.44 -4.10
CA ILE A 61 -2.28 9.06 -2.97
C ILE A 61 -3.72 9.44 -3.36
N LYS A 62 -3.91 10.16 -4.47
CA LYS A 62 -5.24 10.56 -4.95
C LYS A 62 -6.13 9.37 -5.32
N SER A 63 -5.54 8.30 -5.85
CA SER A 63 -6.27 7.08 -6.14
C SER A 63 -6.68 6.37 -4.86
N THR A 64 -5.78 6.25 -3.86
CA THR A 64 -6.12 5.73 -2.53
C THR A 64 -7.28 6.50 -1.92
N GLU A 65 -7.23 7.84 -1.87
CA GLU A 65 -8.31 8.67 -1.32
C GLU A 65 -9.66 8.37 -1.99
N ARG A 66 -9.67 8.30 -3.33
CA ARG A 66 -10.89 7.97 -4.09
C ARG A 66 -11.41 6.57 -3.80
N PHE A 67 -10.53 5.57 -3.69
CA PHE A 67 -10.94 4.20 -3.38
C PHE A 67 -11.47 4.06 -1.95
N LEU A 68 -10.87 4.74 -0.97
CA LEU A 68 -11.36 4.73 0.41
C LEU A 68 -12.73 5.40 0.50
N ASP A 69 -12.92 6.52 -0.21
CA ASP A 69 -14.21 7.20 -0.27
C ASP A 69 -15.30 6.33 -0.93
N LEU A 70 -15.00 5.64 -2.05
CA LEU A 70 -15.91 4.67 -2.65
C LEU A 70 -16.22 3.51 -1.69
N MET A 71 -15.20 2.98 -1.01
CA MET A 71 -15.39 1.92 -0.01
C MET A 71 -16.31 2.37 1.12
N LEU A 72 -16.20 3.62 1.60
CA LEU A 72 -17.13 4.16 2.61
C LEU A 72 -18.56 4.25 2.09
N ARG A 73 -18.75 4.79 0.88
CA ARG A 73 -20.09 4.97 0.30
C ARG A 73 -20.83 3.64 0.13
N HIS A 74 -20.13 2.62 -0.34
CA HIS A 74 -20.70 1.30 -0.60
C HIS A 74 -20.65 0.37 0.60
N PHE A 75 -19.99 0.74 1.69
CA PHE A 75 -19.85 -0.11 2.88
C PHE A 75 -21.19 -0.68 3.37
N PRO A 76 -22.30 0.09 3.48
CA PRO A 76 -23.57 -0.44 3.99
C PRO A 76 -24.30 -1.38 3.03
N GLU A 77 -23.88 -1.46 1.77
CA GLU A 77 -24.58 -2.24 0.75
C GLU A 77 -24.35 -3.74 0.96
N THR A 78 -25.42 -4.53 0.81
CA THR A 78 -25.41 -5.97 1.07
C THR A 78 -24.35 -6.71 0.25
N ASP A 79 -24.25 -6.43 -1.04
CA ASP A 79 -23.31 -7.09 -1.94
C ASP A 79 -21.85 -6.75 -1.56
N PHE A 80 -21.61 -5.50 -1.12
CA PHE A 80 -20.31 -5.09 -0.63
C PHE A 80 -19.97 -5.79 0.69
N GLN A 81 -20.91 -5.87 1.64
CA GLN A 81 -20.75 -6.61 2.88
C GLN A 81 -20.44 -8.09 2.64
N GLN A 82 -21.07 -8.73 1.65
CA GLN A 82 -20.76 -10.10 1.26
C GLN A 82 -19.32 -10.23 0.75
N ALA A 83 -18.87 -9.33 -0.12
CA ALA A 83 -17.48 -9.31 -0.57
C ALA A 83 -16.48 -9.14 0.59
N LEU A 84 -16.83 -8.29 1.57
CA LEU A 84 -16.02 -8.07 2.77
C LEU A 84 -15.90 -9.32 3.67
N GLN A 85 -16.81 -10.29 3.58
CA GLN A 85 -16.73 -11.53 4.36
C GLN A 85 -15.55 -12.42 3.95
N ILE A 86 -15.16 -12.39 2.68
CA ILE A 86 -13.99 -13.14 2.17
C ILE A 86 -12.74 -12.27 1.98
N ALA A 87 -12.88 -10.95 2.10
CA ALA A 87 -11.75 -10.04 2.02
C ALA A 87 -10.75 -10.19 3.17
N GLU A 88 -9.49 -9.87 2.87
CA GLU A 88 -8.42 -9.68 3.85
C GLU A 88 -8.58 -8.35 4.60
N PRO A 89 -8.01 -8.21 5.82
CA PRO A 89 -7.98 -6.92 6.51
C PRO A 89 -7.26 -5.85 5.69
N LEU A 90 -7.64 -4.60 5.88
CA LEU A 90 -6.91 -3.47 5.32
C LEU A 90 -5.54 -3.35 6.00
N CYS A 91 -4.54 -2.83 5.30
CA CYS A 91 -3.30 -2.47 6.01
C CYS A 91 -3.57 -1.32 7.00
N TRP A 92 -2.78 -1.26 8.07
CA TRP A 92 -2.89 -0.31 9.18
C TRP A 92 -3.11 1.13 8.68
N LYS A 93 -2.31 1.54 7.69
CA LYS A 93 -2.42 2.86 7.06
C LYS A 93 -3.82 3.08 6.45
N HIS A 94 -4.29 2.17 5.60
CA HIS A 94 -5.57 2.35 4.90
C HIS A 94 -6.76 2.22 5.85
N PHE A 95 -6.70 1.33 6.84
CA PHE A 95 -7.70 1.27 7.92
C PHE A 95 -7.79 2.60 8.67
N SER A 96 -6.65 3.15 9.12
CA SER A 96 -6.63 4.44 9.84
C SER A 96 -7.19 5.60 8.99
N GLN A 97 -6.92 5.60 7.69
CA GLN A 97 -7.44 6.60 6.77
C GLN A 97 -8.95 6.44 6.56
N LEU A 98 -9.44 5.21 6.41
CA LEU A 98 -10.86 4.90 6.23
C LEU A 98 -11.68 5.35 7.45
N VAL A 99 -11.22 5.00 8.66
CA VAL A 99 -11.86 5.40 9.91
C VAL A 99 -11.87 6.92 10.10
N ALA A 100 -10.77 7.59 9.75
CA ALA A 100 -10.68 9.06 9.82
C ALA A 100 -11.61 9.77 8.82
N LEU A 101 -11.83 9.18 7.65
CA LEU A 101 -12.74 9.70 6.62
C LEU A 101 -14.22 9.49 6.97
N SER A 102 -14.54 8.41 7.70
CA SER A 102 -15.91 8.09 8.11
C SER A 102 -16.46 9.12 9.11
N GLN A 103 -17.46 9.92 8.70
CA GLN A 103 -18.09 10.93 9.55
C GLN A 103 -19.25 10.37 10.40
N ASP A 104 -19.93 9.31 9.93
CA ASP A 104 -21.02 8.67 10.65
C ASP A 104 -20.48 7.72 11.74
N PRO A 105 -20.80 7.95 13.03
CA PRO A 105 -20.38 7.09 14.12
C PRO A 105 -20.85 5.63 14.01
N SER A 106 -22.03 5.38 13.44
CA SER A 106 -22.59 4.03 13.27
C SER A 106 -21.78 3.26 12.25
N LEU A 107 -21.62 3.83 11.05
CA LEU A 107 -20.78 3.27 10.00
C LEU A 107 -19.33 3.08 10.47
N ARG A 108 -18.76 4.06 11.18
CA ARG A 108 -17.41 3.95 11.74
C ARG A 108 -17.26 2.74 12.67
N ARG A 109 -18.24 2.49 13.54
CA ARG A 109 -18.26 1.29 14.41
C ARG A 109 -18.33 0.01 13.58
N GLN A 110 -19.18 -0.05 12.55
CA GLN A 110 -19.27 -1.23 11.68
C GLN A 110 -17.94 -1.55 10.98
N ILE A 111 -17.23 -0.52 10.49
CA ILE A 111 -15.90 -0.67 9.87
C ILE A 111 -14.89 -1.22 10.88
N ILE A 112 -14.86 -0.67 12.10
CA ILE A 112 -13.96 -1.12 13.16
C ILE A 112 -14.26 -2.58 13.53
N ASP A 113 -15.53 -2.93 13.70
CA ASP A 113 -15.94 -4.28 14.07
C ASP A 113 -15.61 -5.30 12.97
N TRP A 114 -15.76 -4.92 11.70
CA TRP A 114 -15.33 -5.74 10.57
C TRP A 114 -13.82 -5.98 10.58
N GLU A 115 -13.01 -4.93 10.68
CA GLU A 115 -11.55 -5.03 10.69
C GLU A 115 -11.06 -5.86 11.89
N LEU A 116 -11.63 -5.64 13.08
CA LEU A 116 -11.29 -6.37 14.30
C LEU A 116 -11.51 -7.88 14.13
N LYS A 117 -12.65 -8.29 13.58
CA LYS A 117 -12.94 -9.71 13.30
C LYS A 117 -11.89 -10.32 12.36
N LYS A 118 -11.49 -9.59 11.32
CA LYS A 118 -10.46 -10.05 10.36
C LYS A 118 -9.09 -10.22 11.03
N LEU A 119 -8.72 -9.27 11.89
CA LEU A 119 -7.44 -9.33 12.61
C LEU A 119 -7.41 -10.44 13.66
N GLN A 120 -8.52 -10.73 14.33
CA GLN A 120 -8.62 -11.87 15.25
C GLN A 120 -8.42 -13.22 14.54
N ILE A 121 -8.98 -13.37 13.33
CA ILE A 121 -8.76 -14.55 12.49
C ILE A 121 -7.29 -14.66 12.11
N LEU A 122 -6.67 -13.55 11.67
CA LEU A 122 -5.26 -13.52 11.31
C LEU A 122 -4.35 -13.82 12.51
N GLN A 123 -4.65 -13.27 13.68
CA GLN A 123 -3.93 -13.53 14.93
C GLN A 123 -3.97 -15.01 15.31
N THR A 124 -5.16 -15.62 15.28
CA THR A 124 -5.32 -17.05 15.58
C THR A 124 -4.54 -17.91 14.59
N THR A 125 -4.63 -17.58 13.30
CA THR A 125 -3.92 -18.30 12.23
C THR A 125 -2.40 -18.17 12.39
N LEU A 126 -1.91 -16.99 12.75
CA LEU A 126 -0.49 -16.75 13.02
C LEU A 126 -0.02 -17.49 14.28
N ALA A 127 -0.85 -17.54 15.32
CA ALA A 127 -0.54 -18.29 16.54
C ALA A 127 -0.39 -19.79 16.24
N GLU A 128 -1.26 -20.36 15.40
CA GLU A 128 -1.13 -21.76 14.96
C GLU A 128 0.13 -21.97 14.09
N PHE A 129 0.44 -21.03 13.20
CA PHE A 129 1.70 -21.07 12.45
C PHE A 129 2.91 -21.12 13.38
N LEU A 130 2.95 -20.26 14.41
CA LEU A 130 4.06 -20.21 15.37
C LEU A 130 4.10 -21.46 16.26
N ARG A 131 2.95 -21.94 16.75
CA ARG A 131 2.84 -23.16 17.57
C ARG A 131 3.43 -24.36 16.83
N LYS A 132 3.09 -24.52 15.56
CA LYS A 132 3.53 -25.65 14.72
C LYS A 132 4.98 -25.57 14.25
N GLN A 133 5.70 -24.48 14.53
CA GLN A 133 7.17 -24.44 14.37
C GLN A 133 7.88 -25.31 15.42
N ASP A 134 7.24 -25.56 16.57
CA ASP A 134 7.77 -26.46 17.58
C ASP A 134 7.81 -27.90 17.03
N TYR A 135 8.97 -28.55 17.15
CA TYR A 135 9.22 -29.89 16.61
C TYR A 135 8.20 -30.92 17.11
N ARG A 136 7.60 -30.71 18.29
CA ARG A 136 6.57 -31.58 18.90
C ARG A 136 5.29 -31.68 18.07
N PHE A 137 5.00 -30.67 17.24
CA PHE A 137 3.79 -30.60 16.41
C PHE A 137 4.07 -30.81 14.92
N ARG A 138 5.28 -31.28 14.57
CA ARG A 138 5.74 -31.42 13.18
C ARG A 138 4.85 -32.31 12.30
N GLN A 139 4.12 -33.27 12.90
CA GLN A 139 3.22 -34.17 12.16
C GLN A 139 1.86 -33.56 11.81
N GLU A 140 1.47 -32.43 12.42
CA GLU A 140 0.17 -31.80 12.15
C GLU A 140 0.11 -31.10 10.78
N GLY A 141 1.27 -30.76 10.20
CA GLY A 141 1.35 -30.02 8.94
C GLY A 141 0.75 -28.61 8.99
N PHE A 142 0.96 -27.84 7.92
CA PHE A 142 0.43 -26.48 7.80
C PHE A 142 -0.64 -26.39 6.70
N SER A 143 -1.76 -25.76 7.03
CA SER A 143 -2.71 -25.24 6.04
C SER A 143 -2.08 -24.11 5.22
N GLN A 144 -2.65 -23.82 4.05
CA GLN A 144 -2.16 -22.72 3.21
C GLN A 144 -2.28 -21.35 3.91
N ALA A 145 -3.33 -21.17 4.73
CA ALA A 145 -3.54 -19.94 5.49
C ALA A 145 -2.47 -19.75 6.58
N GLU A 146 -2.06 -20.81 7.27
CA GLU A 146 -0.99 -20.79 8.27
C GLU A 146 0.36 -20.47 7.63
N LYS A 147 0.72 -21.13 6.52
CA LYS A 147 1.99 -20.91 5.80
C LYS A 147 2.24 -19.45 5.46
N ASN A 148 1.17 -18.71 5.15
CA ASN A 148 1.22 -17.32 4.74
C ASN A 148 0.82 -16.33 5.85
N ALA A 149 0.53 -16.79 7.06
CA ALA A 149 0.03 -15.95 8.15
C ALA A 149 1.04 -14.86 8.56
N TRP A 150 2.33 -15.20 8.63
CA TRP A 150 3.41 -14.25 8.94
C TRP A 150 3.53 -13.16 7.86
N LEU A 151 3.38 -13.53 6.58
CA LEU A 151 3.43 -12.59 5.46
C LEU A 151 2.23 -11.64 5.53
N ARG A 152 1.02 -12.16 5.74
CA ARG A 152 -0.20 -11.37 5.90
C ARG A 152 -0.11 -10.41 7.09
N ALA A 153 0.47 -10.84 8.21
CA ALA A 153 0.72 -9.99 9.36
C ALA A 153 1.71 -8.85 9.03
N MET A 154 2.76 -9.14 8.26
CA MET A 154 3.68 -8.10 7.78
C MET A 154 2.96 -7.11 6.86
N GLU A 155 2.21 -7.61 5.87
CA GLU A 155 1.44 -6.80 4.92
C GLU A 155 0.39 -5.91 5.60
N PHE A 156 -0.17 -6.37 6.73
CA PHE A 156 -1.04 -5.53 7.55
C PHE A 156 -0.30 -4.27 8.03
N PHE A 157 0.91 -4.39 8.57
CA PHE A 157 1.64 -3.23 9.08
C PHE A 157 2.25 -2.36 7.99
N VAL A 158 2.85 -2.95 6.96
CA VAL A 158 3.65 -2.21 5.95
C VAL A 158 2.90 -1.95 4.64
N GLY A 159 1.71 -2.53 4.47
CA GLY A 159 1.00 -2.57 3.20
C GLY A 159 1.37 -3.79 2.36
N LYS A 160 0.59 -4.03 1.29
CA LYS A 160 0.83 -5.16 0.39
C LYS A 160 2.24 -5.14 -0.18
N LEU A 161 2.95 -6.23 0.02
CA LEU A 161 4.28 -6.41 -0.51
C LEU A 161 4.14 -6.86 -1.96
N LYS A 162 4.92 -6.28 -2.86
CA LYS A 162 5.02 -6.83 -4.22
C LYS A 162 5.75 -8.16 -4.08
N GLN A 163 5.08 -9.25 -4.44
CA GLN A 163 5.77 -10.53 -4.58
C GLN A 163 6.95 -10.33 -5.56
N PRO A 164 8.12 -10.91 -5.26
CA PRO A 164 9.34 -10.72 -6.06
C PRO A 164 9.11 -10.99 -7.55
#